data_AF-A0A3C0QR90-F1
#
_entry.id   AF-A0A3C0QR90-F1
#
_cell.length_a   1.000
_cell.length_b   1.000
_cell.length_c   1.000
_cell.angle_alpha   90.00
_cell.angle_beta   90.00
_cell.angle_gamma   90.00
#
_symmetry.space_group_name_H-M   'P 1'
#
loop_
_entity.id
_entity.type
_entity.pdbx_description
1 polymer ?
#
loop_
_entity_poly.entity_id
_entity_poly.type
_entity_poly.pdbx_seq_one_letter_code
_entity_poly.pdbx_strand_id
1 'polypeptide(L)'
;MSGPKVDTAAIRQQELLRLMTARQQRCSLAENIQKSIHETDNCLGRDFEMLMKQEQFQESGKQMIELQETCKKELQKLLRQVKNGNELLDIEEIQQKHNLIMQQFRKEIQGGRKRADIVRNTHDFALFQRESQQLEKARQNVIRRMSEQSATDIQTISTQEVQQQYQAFSEEITRFLTREPMTGTHKNTMLLLVHDLEELEKSDISPDEKSRKMQRLYKEYTDISAHIRNEMEYMSAGYEEYCQAYFDAETPLKEITEFSSLEEIQTATEQAKQSAVAQVSREYIRRQIDEVMSKHGYQVVSSEQLEETDNHQVLYGVGDDTAIHVFVSDEQQVTMRVVGIGFDDTISEEEDEKLFQKQCAFCQMHPEITKELALRGVILQTKKHMPPDKRFNKKIRTRSGTEERSSSRTKKQQKRQGLKTMRKEN
;
A
#
# COMPACT_ATOMS: atom_id res chain seq x y z
N MET A 1 54.26 -18.62 -32.16
CA MET A 1 53.23 -17.80 -31.48
C MET A 1 52.54 -16.93 -32.51
N SER A 2 51.58 -17.48 -33.26
CA SER A 2 50.79 -16.71 -34.25
C SER A 2 49.49 -16.28 -33.57
N GLY A 3 49.34 -14.98 -33.31
CA GLY A 3 48.14 -14.41 -32.71
C GLY A 3 46.89 -14.62 -33.58
N PRO A 4 45.68 -14.50 -33.00
CA PRO A 4 44.43 -14.71 -33.73
C PRO A 4 44.32 -13.79 -34.95
N LYS A 5 44.07 -14.38 -36.12
CA LYS A 5 43.77 -13.67 -37.37
C LYS A 5 42.37 -13.08 -37.26
N VAL A 6 42.29 -11.81 -36.88
CA VAL A 6 41.01 -11.10 -36.82
C VAL A 6 40.64 -10.65 -38.24
N ASP A 7 39.44 -11.01 -38.71
CA ASP A 7 38.93 -10.59 -40.01
C ASP A 7 38.70 -9.08 -40.01
N THR A 8 39.60 -8.35 -40.67
CA THR A 8 39.55 -6.89 -40.78
C THR A 8 38.24 -6.36 -41.39
N ALA A 9 37.53 -7.16 -42.19
CA ALA A 9 36.23 -6.76 -42.73
C ALA A 9 35.12 -6.80 -41.66
N ALA A 10 35.11 -7.84 -40.83
CA ALA A 10 34.16 -7.98 -39.72
C ALA A 10 34.34 -6.87 -38.66
N ILE A 11 35.60 -6.53 -38.32
CA ILE A 11 35.89 -5.41 -37.41
C ILE A 11 35.38 -4.08 -37.98
N ARG A 12 35.60 -3.82 -39.28
CA ARG A 12 35.14 -2.58 -39.93
C ARG A 12 33.62 -2.49 -39.97
N GLN A 13 32.92 -3.59 -40.18
CA GLN A 13 31.46 -3.62 -40.18
C GLN A 13 30.89 -3.38 -38.77
N GLN A 14 31.51 -3.98 -37.74
CA GLN A 14 31.14 -3.76 -36.34
C GLN A 14 31.38 -2.30 -35.92
N GLU A 15 32.50 -1.70 -36.34
CA GLU A 15 32.79 -0.30 -36.06
C GLU A 15 31.79 0.62 -36.75
N LEU A 16 31.50 0.41 -38.04
CA LEU A 16 30.51 1.18 -38.80
C LEU A 16 29.11 1.14 -38.16
N LEU A 17 28.67 -0.03 -37.69
CA LEU A 17 27.40 -0.18 -36.97
C LEU A 17 27.40 0.61 -35.65
N ARG A 18 28.50 0.54 -34.89
CA ARG A 18 28.67 1.31 -33.65
C ARG A 18 28.57 2.82 -33.92
N LEU A 19 29.20 3.31 -34.99
CA LEU A 19 29.13 4.73 -35.37
C LEU A 19 27.71 5.15 -35.78
N MET A 20 27.01 4.30 -36.53
CA MET A 20 25.61 4.56 -36.92
C MET A 20 24.68 4.60 -35.70
N THR A 21 24.82 3.66 -34.76
CA THR A 21 24.02 3.63 -33.52
C THR A 21 24.30 4.85 -32.64
N ALA A 22 25.57 5.20 -32.43
CA ALA A 22 25.95 6.39 -31.66
C ALA A 22 25.40 7.69 -32.28
N ARG A 23 25.46 7.79 -33.62
CA ARG A 23 24.87 8.92 -34.35
C ARG A 23 23.36 8.97 -34.21
N GLN A 24 22.66 7.84 -34.32
CA GLN A 24 21.21 7.76 -34.18
C GLN A 24 20.74 8.19 -32.78
N GLN A 25 21.41 7.71 -31.73
CA GLN A 25 21.11 8.08 -30.34
C GLN A 25 21.29 9.58 -30.11
N ARG A 26 22.37 10.16 -30.62
CA ARG A 26 22.60 11.61 -30.56
C ARG A 26 21.54 12.41 -31.30
N CYS A 27 21.12 11.99 -32.50
CA CYS A 27 20.05 12.66 -33.23
C CYS A 27 18.73 12.66 -32.44
N SER A 28 18.36 11.50 -31.88
CA SER A 28 17.16 11.39 -31.05
C SER A 28 17.22 12.30 -29.81
N LEU A 29 18.36 12.35 -29.12
CA LEU A 29 18.54 13.24 -27.97
C LEU A 29 18.47 14.72 -28.38
N ALA A 30 19.05 15.10 -29.52
CA ALA A 30 18.98 16.47 -30.03
C ALA A 30 17.54 16.89 -30.35
N GLU A 31 16.74 16.01 -30.96
CA GLU A 31 15.32 16.26 -31.23
C GLU A 31 14.51 16.43 -29.94
N ASN A 32 14.78 15.61 -28.92
CA ASN A 32 14.14 15.73 -27.62
C ASN A 32 14.47 17.06 -26.94
N ILE A 33 15.74 17.47 -26.92
CA ILE A 33 16.16 18.77 -26.38
C ILE A 33 15.51 19.91 -27.17
N GLN A 34 15.39 19.81 -28.49
CA GLN A 34 14.71 20.82 -29.32
C GLN A 34 13.22 20.95 -29.00
N LYS A 35 12.52 19.83 -28.78
CA LYS A 35 11.12 19.84 -28.33
C LYS A 35 10.99 20.52 -26.98
N SER A 36 11.87 20.20 -26.03
CA SER A 36 11.87 20.84 -24.71
C SER A 36 12.17 22.33 -24.77
N ILE A 37 13.06 22.80 -25.65
CA ILE A 37 13.25 24.25 -25.89
C ILE A 37 11.96 24.90 -26.38
N HIS A 38 11.25 24.26 -27.31
CA HIS A 38 9.97 24.77 -27.81
C HIS A 38 8.88 24.79 -26.74
N GLU A 39 8.81 23.76 -25.89
CA GLU A 39 7.93 23.73 -24.72
C GLU A 39 8.24 24.87 -23.75
N THR A 40 9.51 25.11 -23.46
CA THR A 40 9.97 26.23 -22.61
C THR A 40 9.63 27.58 -23.22
N ASP A 41 9.71 27.76 -24.53
CA ASP A 41 9.35 29.02 -25.19
C ASP A 41 7.85 29.35 -25.10
N ASN A 42 6.99 28.33 -25.10
CA ASN A 42 5.53 28.51 -25.11
C ASN A 42 4.87 28.36 -23.73
N CYS A 43 5.64 28.19 -22.65
CA CYS A 43 5.06 27.86 -21.34
C CYS A 43 4.43 29.04 -20.61
N LEU A 44 4.88 30.26 -20.89
CA LEU A 44 4.36 31.51 -20.33
C LEU A 44 3.30 32.09 -21.27
N GLY A 45 2.03 31.95 -20.90
CA GLY A 45 0.88 32.47 -21.65
C GLY A 45 0.12 33.54 -20.87
N ARG A 46 -1.19 33.69 -21.15
CA ARG A 46 -2.07 34.72 -20.55
C ARG A 46 -2.06 34.72 -19.02
N ASP A 47 -1.91 33.56 -18.38
CA ASP A 47 -1.87 33.42 -16.92
C ASP A 47 -0.69 34.13 -16.27
N PHE A 48 0.42 34.18 -17.00
CA PHE A 48 1.64 34.84 -16.57
C PHE A 48 1.55 36.37 -16.76
N GLU A 49 0.93 36.83 -17.85
CA GLU A 49 0.63 38.25 -18.06
C GLU A 49 -0.27 38.84 -16.97
N MET A 50 -1.18 38.03 -16.39
CA MET A 50 -2.03 38.44 -15.26
C MET A 50 -1.23 38.59 -13.96
N LEU A 51 -0.30 37.68 -13.66
CA LEU A 51 0.57 37.76 -12.47
C LEU A 51 1.45 39.02 -12.49
N MET A 52 1.97 39.38 -13.67
CA MET A 52 2.80 40.58 -13.85
C MET A 52 2.04 41.90 -13.62
N LYS A 53 0.70 41.90 -13.69
CA LYS A 53 -0.14 43.09 -13.46
C LYS A 53 -0.40 43.37 -11.97
N GLN A 54 -0.15 42.42 -11.07
CA GLN A 54 -0.36 42.59 -9.63
C GLN A 54 0.95 42.90 -8.90
N GLU A 55 1.01 44.03 -8.20
CA GLU A 55 2.23 44.49 -7.50
C GLU A 55 2.83 43.44 -6.54
N GLN A 56 1.99 42.66 -5.87
CA GLN A 56 2.42 41.62 -4.92
C GLN A 56 3.08 40.40 -5.58
N PHE A 57 2.89 40.18 -6.89
CA PHE A 57 3.39 39.01 -7.61
C PHE A 57 4.36 39.37 -8.74
N GLN A 58 4.64 40.65 -8.97
CA GLN A 58 5.58 41.13 -9.97
C GLN A 58 6.98 40.54 -9.80
N GLU A 59 7.46 40.40 -8.55
CA GLU A 59 8.77 39.84 -8.26
C GLU A 59 8.82 38.34 -8.59
N SER A 60 7.79 37.57 -8.22
CA SER A 60 7.66 36.16 -8.61
C SER A 60 7.53 36.00 -10.13
N GLY A 61 6.88 36.94 -10.81
CA GLY A 61 6.77 36.93 -12.26
C GLY A 61 8.13 37.14 -12.94
N LYS A 62 8.88 38.16 -12.52
CA LYS A 62 10.26 38.41 -13.01
C LYS A 62 11.17 37.20 -12.83
N GLN A 63 11.12 36.55 -11.67
CA GLN A 63 11.89 35.32 -11.40
C GLN A 63 11.55 34.17 -12.36
N MET A 64 10.30 34.05 -12.81
CA MET A 64 9.91 33.01 -13.77
C MET A 64 10.39 33.30 -15.20
N ILE A 65 10.42 34.57 -15.62
CA ILE A 65 11.04 34.97 -16.90
C ILE A 65 12.53 34.66 -16.86
N GLU A 66 13.22 35.05 -15.79
CA GLU A 66 14.64 34.77 -15.60
C GLU A 66 14.93 33.26 -15.59
N LEU A 67 14.06 32.47 -14.95
CA LEU A 67 14.15 31.01 -14.95
C LEU A 67 13.93 30.42 -16.35
N GLN A 68 12.95 30.92 -17.11
CA GLN A 68 12.69 30.51 -18.50
C GLN A 68 13.91 30.79 -19.39
N GLU A 69 14.47 32.00 -19.32
CA GLU A 69 15.66 32.38 -20.08
C GLU A 69 16.87 31.54 -19.70
N THR A 70 17.06 31.27 -18.39
CA THR A 70 18.17 30.47 -17.88
C THR A 70 18.05 29.01 -18.33
N CYS A 71 16.86 28.42 -18.20
CA CYS A 71 16.56 27.07 -18.66
C CYS A 71 16.81 26.95 -20.17
N LYS A 72 16.32 27.90 -20.96
CA LYS A 72 16.54 27.96 -22.40
C LYS A 72 18.03 28.02 -22.75
N LYS A 73 18.81 28.86 -22.08
CA LYS A 73 20.26 28.99 -22.29
C LYS A 73 20.98 27.66 -22.02
N GLU A 74 20.64 26.97 -20.93
CA GLU A 74 21.22 25.67 -20.59
C GLU A 74 20.80 24.56 -21.58
N LEU A 75 19.53 24.50 -21.99
CA LEU A 75 19.08 23.55 -23.01
C LEU A 75 19.74 23.81 -24.38
N GLN A 76 19.91 25.07 -24.77
CA GLN A 76 20.65 25.44 -25.98
C GLN A 76 22.14 25.07 -25.91
N LYS A 77 22.74 25.11 -24.71
CA LYS A 77 24.11 24.66 -24.47
C LYS A 77 24.21 23.14 -24.62
N LEU A 78 23.30 22.37 -24.03
CA LEU A 78 23.23 20.91 -24.22
C LEU A 78 22.99 20.54 -25.68
N LEU A 79 22.08 21.24 -26.38
CA LEU A 79 21.84 21.01 -27.80
C LEU A 79 23.10 21.23 -28.64
N ARG A 80 23.87 22.28 -28.35
CA ARG A 80 25.16 22.53 -29.03
C ARG A 80 26.18 21.44 -28.72
N GLN A 81 26.26 20.97 -27.48
CA GLN A 81 27.14 19.85 -27.10
C GLN A 81 26.78 18.56 -27.85
N VAL A 82 25.49 18.22 -27.97
CA VAL A 82 25.04 17.03 -28.70
C VAL A 82 25.27 17.16 -30.21
N LYS A 83 25.01 18.34 -30.80
CA LYS A 83 25.23 18.59 -32.23
C LYS A 83 26.71 18.54 -32.62
N ASN A 84 27.60 19.05 -31.76
CA ASN A 84 29.03 19.13 -32.03
C ASN A 84 29.83 17.94 -31.48
N GLY A 85 29.19 17.03 -30.74
CA GLY A 85 29.85 15.86 -30.17
C GLY A 85 30.32 14.86 -31.23
N ASN A 86 31.22 13.97 -30.84
CA ASN A 86 31.67 12.81 -31.62
C ASN A 86 31.10 11.52 -31.00
N GLU A 87 31.71 10.37 -31.31
CA GLU A 87 31.24 9.04 -30.89
C GLU A 87 31.58 8.69 -29.44
N LEU A 88 32.43 9.51 -28.79
CA LEU A 88 32.82 9.38 -27.39
C LEU A 88 31.99 10.27 -26.45
N LEU A 89 30.99 10.98 -26.99
CA LEU A 89 30.12 11.82 -26.19
C LEU A 89 29.31 10.95 -25.24
N ASP A 90 29.35 11.26 -23.94
CA ASP A 90 28.51 10.59 -22.95
C ASP A 90 27.06 11.05 -23.10
N ILE A 91 26.27 10.24 -23.80
CA ILE A 91 24.85 10.51 -24.09
C ILE A 91 24.03 10.39 -22.80
N GLU A 92 24.37 9.45 -21.92
CA GLU A 92 23.64 9.20 -20.68
C GLU A 92 23.80 10.37 -19.71
N GLU A 93 25.01 10.89 -19.56
CA GLU A 93 25.27 12.07 -18.71
C GLU A 93 24.49 13.30 -19.21
N ILE A 94 24.46 13.53 -20.52
CA ILE A 94 23.71 14.66 -21.10
C ILE A 94 22.21 14.47 -20.93
N GLN A 95 21.70 13.25 -21.10
CA GLN A 95 20.30 12.94 -20.90
C GLN A 95 19.87 13.12 -19.44
N GLN A 96 20.72 12.74 -18.48
CA GLN A 96 20.48 13.00 -17.06
C GLN A 96 20.44 14.51 -16.75
N LYS A 97 21.40 15.29 -17.27
CA LYS A 97 21.41 16.75 -17.13
C LYS A 97 20.16 17.40 -17.73
N HIS A 98 19.77 16.98 -18.93
CA HIS A 98 18.53 17.41 -19.57
C HIS A 98 17.30 17.16 -18.69
N ASN A 99 17.17 15.93 -18.16
CA ASN A 99 16.03 15.55 -17.34
C ASN A 99 15.96 16.35 -16.04
N LEU A 100 17.12 16.59 -15.39
CA LEU A 100 17.20 17.38 -14.16
C LEU A 100 16.75 18.83 -14.40
N ILE A 101 17.24 19.47 -15.47
CA ILE A 101 16.85 20.83 -15.85
C ILE A 101 15.34 20.91 -16.09
N MET A 102 14.77 19.97 -16.85
CA MET A 102 13.34 19.97 -17.15
C MET A 102 12.47 19.66 -15.92
N GLN A 103 12.92 18.80 -15.02
CA GLN A 103 12.20 18.49 -13.78
C GLN A 103 12.14 19.72 -12.85
N GLN A 104 13.27 20.41 -12.66
CA GLN A 104 13.32 21.64 -11.87
C GLN A 104 12.45 22.73 -12.49
N PHE A 105 12.56 22.94 -13.81
CA PHE A 105 11.77 23.93 -14.52
C PHE A 105 10.26 23.67 -14.41
N ARG A 106 9.81 22.43 -14.61
CA ARG A 106 8.38 22.07 -14.51
C ARG A 106 7.83 22.27 -13.11
N LYS A 107 8.60 21.96 -12.06
CA LYS A 107 8.19 22.14 -10.66
C LYS A 107 7.94 23.62 -10.33
N GLU A 108 8.86 24.49 -10.75
CA GLU A 108 8.76 25.94 -10.51
C GLU A 108 7.62 26.58 -11.31
N ILE A 109 7.46 26.22 -12.59
CA ILE A 109 6.34 26.69 -13.42
C ILE A 109 4.99 26.23 -12.86
N GLN A 110 4.89 25.01 -12.36
CA GLN A 110 3.65 24.50 -11.73
C GLN A 110 3.32 25.28 -10.45
N GLY A 111 4.33 25.63 -9.64
CA GLY A 111 4.15 26.51 -8.48
C GLY A 111 3.64 27.90 -8.88
N GLY A 112 4.19 28.47 -9.95
CA GLY A 112 3.72 29.74 -10.53
C GLY A 112 2.28 29.69 -11.04
N ARG A 113 1.89 28.61 -11.73
CA ARG A 113 0.50 28.40 -12.19
C ARG A 113 -0.49 28.29 -11.04
N LYS A 114 -0.15 27.56 -9.97
CA LYS A 114 -0.99 27.49 -8.76
C LYS A 114 -1.17 28.87 -8.12
N ARG A 115 -0.13 29.71 -8.11
CA ARG A 115 -0.23 31.12 -7.65
C ARG A 115 -1.12 31.94 -8.58
N ALA A 116 -1.01 31.78 -9.90
CA ALA A 116 -1.90 32.41 -10.87
C ALA A 116 -3.37 31.98 -10.69
N ASP A 117 -3.63 30.71 -10.37
CA ASP A 117 -4.97 30.21 -10.07
C ASP A 117 -5.52 30.80 -8.76
N ILE A 118 -4.69 30.91 -7.72
CA ILE A 118 -5.05 31.58 -6.46
C ILE A 118 -5.38 33.06 -6.70
N VAL A 119 -4.62 33.72 -7.57
CA VAL A 119 -4.82 35.12 -7.99
C VAL A 119 -6.09 35.30 -8.81
N ARG A 120 -6.35 34.41 -9.77
CA ARG A 120 -7.59 34.37 -10.56
C ARG A 120 -8.81 34.22 -9.65
N ASN A 121 -8.65 33.51 -8.54
CA ASN A 121 -9.72 33.24 -7.60
C ASN A 121 -9.83 34.29 -6.48
N THR A 122 -8.90 35.20 -6.22
CA THR A 122 -8.88 35.94 -4.93
C THR A 122 -9.89 37.09 -4.81
N HIS A 123 -10.35 37.73 -5.90
CA HIS A 123 -11.39 38.77 -5.81
C HIS A 123 -12.80 38.16 -5.74
N ASP A 124 -13.08 37.19 -6.63
CA ASP A 124 -14.36 36.50 -6.67
C ASP A 124 -14.52 35.53 -5.49
N PHE A 125 -13.45 34.89 -4.99
CA PHE A 125 -13.50 34.10 -3.76
C PHE A 125 -13.63 34.98 -2.52
N ALA A 126 -13.02 36.18 -2.47
CA ALA A 126 -13.21 37.08 -1.33
C ALA A 126 -14.64 37.66 -1.28
N LEU A 127 -15.23 37.98 -2.43
CA LEU A 127 -16.65 38.35 -2.56
C LEU A 127 -17.56 37.16 -2.22
N PHE A 128 -17.34 35.99 -2.84
CA PHE A 128 -18.07 34.76 -2.56
C PHE A 128 -17.94 34.31 -1.10
N GLN A 129 -16.77 34.46 -0.47
CA GLN A 129 -16.56 34.12 0.95
C GLN A 129 -17.27 35.13 1.86
N ARG A 130 -17.30 36.42 1.51
CA ARG A 130 -18.11 37.43 2.24
C ARG A 130 -19.60 37.17 2.07
N GLU A 131 -20.06 36.89 0.86
CA GLU A 131 -21.45 36.54 0.55
C GLU A 131 -21.84 35.22 1.23
N SER A 132 -20.98 34.20 1.19
CA SER A 132 -21.16 32.93 1.88
C SER A 132 -21.17 33.12 3.41
N GLN A 133 -20.30 33.97 3.98
CA GLN A 133 -20.35 34.31 5.40
C GLN A 133 -21.61 35.10 5.78
N GLN A 134 -22.12 35.97 4.90
CA GLN A 134 -23.39 36.67 5.12
C GLN A 134 -24.58 35.72 5.03
N LEU A 135 -24.58 34.82 4.06
CA LEU A 135 -25.58 33.77 3.90
C LEU A 135 -25.56 32.82 5.10
N GLU A 136 -24.38 32.44 5.56
CA GLU A 136 -24.17 31.60 6.74
C GLU A 136 -24.68 32.30 8.02
N LYS A 137 -24.42 33.60 8.19
CA LYS A 137 -24.98 34.39 9.30
C LYS A 137 -26.50 34.53 9.20
N ALA A 138 -27.04 34.73 8.00
CA ALA A 138 -28.49 34.78 7.78
C ALA A 138 -29.15 33.43 8.11
N ARG A 139 -28.54 32.33 7.68
CA ARG A 139 -28.93 30.94 7.98
C ARG A 139 -28.90 30.65 9.48
N GLN A 140 -27.80 30.98 10.16
CA GLN A 140 -27.68 30.85 11.62
C GLN A 140 -28.75 31.68 12.35
N ASN A 141 -29.10 32.87 11.85
CA ASN A 141 -30.18 33.66 12.42
C ASN A 141 -31.57 33.02 12.24
N VAL A 142 -31.85 32.40 11.10
CA VAL A 142 -33.09 31.65 10.86
C VAL A 142 -33.18 30.45 11.80
N ILE A 143 -32.12 29.65 11.88
CA ILE A 143 -32.00 28.50 12.79
C ILE A 143 -32.21 28.94 14.25
N ARG A 144 -31.53 30.01 14.66
CA ARG A 144 -31.64 30.55 16.02
C ARG A 144 -33.07 30.97 16.33
N ARG A 145 -33.74 31.68 15.41
CA ARG A 145 -35.16 32.05 15.56
C ARG A 145 -36.07 30.83 15.64
N MET A 146 -35.82 29.81 14.83
CA MET A 146 -36.55 28.54 14.92
C MET A 146 -36.36 27.86 16.29
N SER A 147 -35.15 27.91 16.85
CA SER A 147 -34.85 27.30 18.16
C SER A 147 -35.40 28.11 19.36
N GLU A 148 -35.51 29.43 19.24
CA GLU A 148 -35.91 30.34 20.34
C GLU A 148 -37.40 30.71 20.34
N GLN A 149 -38.12 30.56 19.21
CA GLN A 149 -39.53 30.89 19.13
C GLN A 149 -40.35 29.97 20.03
N SER A 150 -40.91 30.55 21.09
CA SER A 150 -41.86 29.86 21.96
C SER A 150 -43.17 29.59 21.20
N ALA A 151 -43.82 28.44 21.45
CA ALA A 151 -45.08 28.05 20.81
C ALA A 151 -46.27 29.00 21.09
N THR A 152 -46.05 30.07 21.85
CA THR A 152 -47.03 31.05 22.31
C THR A 152 -47.02 32.37 21.52
N ASP A 153 -46.06 32.59 20.61
CA ASP A 153 -46.00 33.82 19.81
C ASP A 153 -46.96 33.74 18.60
N ILE A 154 -48.11 34.41 18.73
CA ILE A 154 -49.15 34.54 17.71
C ILE A 154 -48.71 35.59 16.67
N GLN A 155 -47.65 35.29 15.93
CA GLN A 155 -47.35 35.98 14.68
C GLN A 155 -47.64 35.02 13.54
N THR A 156 -48.54 35.41 12.64
CA THR A 156 -48.84 34.67 11.41
C THR A 156 -47.56 34.59 10.58
N ILE A 157 -47.04 33.38 10.40
CA ILE A 157 -45.81 33.13 9.65
C ILE A 157 -46.15 33.09 8.17
N SER A 158 -45.36 33.79 7.35
CA SER A 158 -45.52 33.80 5.90
C SER A 158 -44.98 32.51 5.27
N THR A 159 -45.53 32.13 4.11
CA THR A 159 -45.02 30.99 3.31
C THR A 159 -43.53 31.16 2.96
N GLN A 160 -43.08 32.40 2.77
CA GLN A 160 -41.68 32.70 2.46
C GLN A 160 -40.76 32.43 3.66
N GLU A 161 -41.20 32.74 4.88
CA GLU A 161 -40.46 32.42 6.11
C GLU A 161 -40.37 30.92 6.33
N VAL A 162 -41.44 30.16 6.11
CA VAL A 162 -41.40 28.68 6.19
C VAL A 162 -40.42 28.10 5.17
N GLN A 163 -40.36 28.64 3.95
CA GLN A 163 -39.39 28.18 2.95
C GLN A 163 -37.94 28.46 3.39
N GLN A 164 -37.69 29.62 4.00
CA GLN A 164 -36.37 29.95 4.54
C GLN A 164 -35.98 29.03 5.70
N GLN A 165 -36.93 28.69 6.58
CA GLN A 165 -36.73 27.72 7.65
C GLN A 165 -36.35 26.34 7.11
N TYR A 166 -37.08 25.86 6.10
CA TYR A 166 -36.80 24.58 5.44
C TYR A 166 -35.40 24.56 4.84
N GLN A 167 -35.06 25.57 4.03
CA GLN A 167 -33.75 25.67 3.38
C GLN A 167 -32.62 25.69 4.41
N ALA A 168 -32.75 26.52 5.44
CA ALA A 168 -31.74 26.62 6.49
C ALA A 168 -31.54 25.29 7.25
N PHE A 169 -32.62 24.57 7.53
CA PHE A 169 -32.56 23.28 8.21
C PHE A 169 -31.99 22.18 7.32
N SER A 170 -32.46 22.07 6.08
CA SER A 170 -31.96 21.08 5.10
C SER A 170 -30.46 21.22 4.84
N GLU A 171 -29.98 22.47 4.69
CA GLU A 171 -28.55 22.75 4.57
C GLU A 171 -27.75 22.37 5.82
N GLU A 172 -28.31 22.55 7.01
CA GLU A 172 -27.66 22.20 8.27
C GLU A 172 -27.52 20.68 8.45
N ILE A 173 -28.57 19.91 8.16
CA ILE A 173 -28.48 18.44 8.19
C ILE A 173 -27.47 17.95 7.15
N THR A 174 -27.52 18.49 5.92
CA THR A 174 -26.58 18.14 4.84
C THR A 174 -25.13 18.42 5.24
N ARG A 175 -24.89 19.56 5.87
CA ARG A 175 -23.56 19.95 6.36
C ARG A 175 -23.07 18.97 7.44
N PHE A 176 -23.93 18.61 8.38
CA PHE A 176 -23.59 17.64 9.43
C PHE A 176 -23.24 16.27 8.83
N LEU A 177 -24.08 15.76 7.91
CA LEU A 177 -23.85 14.49 7.19
C LEU A 177 -22.54 14.44 6.40
N THR A 178 -22.08 15.60 5.90
CA THR A 178 -20.89 15.68 5.03
C THR A 178 -19.60 15.91 5.80
N ARG A 179 -19.65 16.67 6.91
CA ARG A 179 -18.45 17.17 7.59
C ARG A 179 -18.11 16.41 8.88
N GLU A 180 -19.12 15.89 9.56
CA GLU A 180 -18.90 15.24 10.85
C GLU A 180 -18.64 13.74 10.65
N PRO A 181 -17.64 13.16 11.32
CA PRO A 181 -17.40 11.72 11.28
C PRO A 181 -18.57 11.01 11.96
N MET A 182 -19.07 9.93 11.35
CA MET A 182 -20.19 9.16 11.88
C MET A 182 -20.25 7.76 11.27
N THR A 183 -20.79 6.81 12.04
CA THR A 183 -20.99 5.42 11.63
C THR A 183 -22.14 5.28 10.62
N GLY A 184 -22.28 4.09 10.03
CA GLY A 184 -23.44 3.78 9.18
C GLY A 184 -24.78 3.89 9.92
N THR A 185 -24.83 3.51 11.20
CA THR A 185 -26.04 3.61 12.03
C THR A 185 -26.45 5.06 12.26
N HIS A 186 -25.48 5.93 12.59
CA HIS A 186 -25.70 7.38 12.73
C HIS A 186 -26.23 8.01 11.43
N LYS A 187 -25.66 7.63 10.28
CA LYS A 187 -26.12 8.11 8.95
C LYS A 187 -27.57 7.75 8.72
N ASN A 188 -27.97 6.51 9.01
CA ASN A 188 -29.34 6.06 8.82
C ASN A 188 -30.34 6.87 9.67
N THR A 189 -30.02 7.10 10.95
CA THR A 189 -30.85 7.93 11.83
C THR A 189 -31.00 9.35 11.30
N MET A 190 -29.91 9.96 10.81
CA MET A 190 -29.94 11.31 10.28
C MET A 190 -30.66 11.40 8.92
N LEU A 191 -30.61 10.35 8.10
CA LEU A 191 -31.37 10.26 6.84
C LEU A 191 -32.88 10.14 7.07
N LEU A 192 -33.33 9.53 8.17
CA LEU A 192 -34.76 9.54 8.55
C LEU A 192 -35.23 10.98 8.83
N LEU A 193 -34.43 11.80 9.53
CA LEU A 193 -34.76 13.22 9.71
C LEU A 193 -34.82 14.00 8.40
N VAL A 194 -33.94 13.72 7.45
CA VAL A 194 -33.99 14.33 6.10
C VAL A 194 -35.31 13.97 5.42
N HIS A 195 -35.69 12.69 5.46
CA HIS A 195 -36.96 12.22 4.89
C HIS A 195 -38.17 12.91 5.52
N ASP A 196 -38.25 12.98 6.85
CA ASP A 196 -39.35 13.61 7.56
C ASP A 196 -39.45 15.12 7.26
N LEU A 197 -38.29 15.78 7.09
CA LEU A 197 -38.23 17.19 6.69
C LEU A 197 -38.75 17.40 5.25
N GLU A 198 -38.41 16.51 4.32
CA GLU A 198 -38.92 16.53 2.94
C GLU A 198 -40.43 16.26 2.86
N GLU A 199 -40.94 15.30 3.64
CA GLU A 199 -42.38 15.04 3.72
C GLU A 199 -43.14 16.26 4.27
N LEU A 200 -42.56 16.93 5.28
CA LEU A 200 -43.13 18.14 5.83
C LEU A 200 -43.20 19.27 4.80
N GLU A 201 -42.18 19.43 3.95
CA GLU A 201 -42.19 20.42 2.87
C GLU A 201 -43.34 20.17 1.88
N LYS A 202 -43.50 18.92 1.46
CA LYS A 202 -44.51 18.47 0.47
C LYS A 202 -45.96 18.48 1.01
N SER A 203 -46.14 18.55 2.33
CA SER A 203 -47.47 18.50 2.95
C SER A 203 -48.32 19.77 2.68
N ASP A 204 -49.64 19.61 2.53
CA ASP A 204 -50.59 20.72 2.29
C ASP A 204 -51.11 21.38 3.59
N ILE A 205 -50.28 21.42 4.64
CA ILE A 205 -50.68 22.03 5.92
C ILE A 205 -50.37 23.54 5.97
N SER A 206 -51.02 24.24 6.90
CA SER A 206 -50.85 25.69 7.07
C SER A 206 -49.39 26.09 7.38
N PRO A 207 -48.92 27.28 6.96
CA PRO A 207 -47.56 27.75 7.25
C PRO A 207 -47.21 27.72 8.75
N ASP A 208 -48.15 28.12 9.61
CA ASP A 208 -47.96 28.10 11.07
C ASP A 208 -47.83 26.67 11.64
N GLU A 209 -48.50 25.70 11.02
CA GLU A 209 -48.36 24.29 11.41
C GLU A 209 -47.05 23.69 10.88
N LYS A 210 -46.62 24.03 9.65
CA LYS A 210 -45.30 23.64 9.11
C LYS A 210 -44.18 24.13 9.99
N SER A 211 -44.17 25.43 10.34
CA SER A 211 -43.15 26.02 11.22
C SER A 211 -43.07 25.27 12.57
N ARG A 212 -44.21 25.03 13.22
CA ARG A 212 -44.25 24.29 14.50
C ARG A 212 -43.74 22.86 14.41
N LYS A 213 -44.06 22.12 13.35
CA LYS A 213 -43.52 20.76 13.13
C LYS A 213 -42.02 20.82 12.82
N MET A 214 -41.57 21.81 12.07
CA MET A 214 -40.17 22.00 11.74
C MET A 214 -39.32 22.33 12.97
N GLN A 215 -39.83 23.13 13.89
CA GLN A 215 -39.19 23.39 15.18
C GLN A 215 -39.02 22.12 16.02
N ARG A 216 -40.01 21.22 16.01
CA ARG A 216 -39.92 19.92 16.70
C ARG A 216 -38.86 19.02 16.08
N LEU A 217 -38.88 18.88 14.76
CA LEU A 217 -37.85 18.12 14.03
C LEU A 217 -36.45 18.71 14.24
N TYR A 218 -36.34 20.04 14.28
CA TYR A 218 -35.07 20.71 14.56
C TYR A 218 -34.55 20.39 15.97
N LYS A 219 -35.45 20.33 16.96
CA LYS A 219 -35.07 19.93 18.33
C LYS A 219 -34.58 18.47 18.36
N GLU A 220 -35.29 17.58 17.70
CA GLU A 220 -34.88 16.17 17.57
C GLU A 220 -33.51 16.04 16.89
N TYR A 221 -33.29 16.80 15.80
CA TYR A 221 -31.98 16.92 15.16
C TYR A 221 -30.88 17.40 16.13
N THR A 222 -31.15 18.41 16.97
CA THR A 222 -30.15 18.90 17.93
C THR A 222 -29.79 17.83 18.96
N ASP A 223 -30.76 17.05 19.43
CA ASP A 223 -30.54 15.99 20.40
C ASP A 223 -29.74 14.84 19.76
N ILE A 224 -30.13 14.40 18.55
CA ILE A 224 -29.44 13.33 17.81
C ILE A 224 -28.02 13.74 17.41
N SER A 225 -27.82 14.97 16.90
CA SER A 225 -26.49 15.45 16.52
C SER A 225 -25.55 15.61 17.71
N ALA A 226 -26.07 15.97 18.90
CA ALA A 226 -25.29 16.00 20.13
C ALA A 226 -24.93 14.58 20.59
N HIS A 227 -25.87 13.64 20.52
CA HIS A 227 -25.64 12.24 20.82
C HIS A 227 -24.55 11.63 19.93
N ILE A 228 -24.66 11.80 18.60
CA ILE A 228 -23.66 11.33 17.63
C ILE A 228 -22.28 11.90 17.94
N ARG A 229 -22.17 13.20 18.22
CA ARG A 229 -20.87 13.83 18.56
C ARG A 229 -20.25 13.20 19.80
N ASN A 230 -21.04 13.03 20.85
CA ASN A 230 -20.56 12.40 22.08
C ASN A 230 -20.15 10.94 21.83
N GLU A 231 -20.97 10.14 21.14
CA GLU A 231 -20.61 8.75 20.84
C GLU A 231 -19.35 8.64 19.99
N MET A 232 -19.19 9.48 18.97
CA MET A 232 -18.01 9.50 18.12
C MET A 232 -16.75 9.91 18.87
N GLU A 233 -16.86 10.79 19.87
CA GLU A 233 -15.74 11.13 20.77
C GLU A 233 -15.29 9.91 21.58
N TYR A 234 -16.24 9.18 22.21
CA TYR A 234 -15.92 7.94 22.93
C TYR A 234 -15.38 6.83 22.02
N MET A 235 -15.98 6.66 20.84
CA MET A 235 -15.50 5.70 19.83
C MET A 235 -14.10 6.05 19.36
N SER A 236 -13.78 7.34 19.17
CA SER A 236 -12.44 7.77 18.75
C SER A 236 -11.39 7.41 19.80
N ALA A 237 -11.68 7.65 21.08
CA ALA A 237 -10.79 7.26 22.17
C ALA A 237 -10.58 5.74 22.24
N GLY A 238 -11.64 4.94 22.09
CA GLY A 238 -11.53 3.47 22.04
C GLY A 238 -10.80 2.97 20.79
N TYR A 239 -10.94 3.67 19.67
CA TYR A 239 -10.31 3.33 18.39
C TYR A 239 -8.80 3.57 18.41
N GLU A 240 -8.31 4.58 19.14
CA GLU A 240 -6.86 4.77 19.35
C GLU A 240 -6.23 3.55 20.03
N GLU A 241 -6.91 2.96 21.01
CA GLU A 241 -6.44 1.73 21.67
C GLU A 241 -6.46 0.53 20.70
N TYR A 242 -7.49 0.43 19.87
CA TYR A 242 -7.56 -0.58 18.81
C TYR A 242 -6.38 -0.47 17.85
N CYS A 243 -6.07 0.73 17.35
CA CYS A 243 -4.94 0.95 16.45
C CYS A 243 -3.60 0.53 17.08
N GLN A 244 -3.40 0.78 18.37
CA GLN A 244 -2.19 0.36 19.08
C GLN A 244 -2.10 -1.17 19.20
N ALA A 245 -3.22 -1.83 19.54
CA ALA A 245 -3.27 -3.29 19.66
C ALA A 245 -3.08 -4.01 18.33
N TYR A 246 -3.43 -3.35 17.22
CA TYR A 246 -3.40 -3.92 15.87
C TYR A 246 -2.11 -3.60 15.10
N PHE A 247 -1.13 -2.94 15.73
CA PHE A 247 0.08 -2.45 15.07
C PHE A 247 0.89 -3.57 14.36
N ASP A 248 0.97 -4.74 14.96
CA ASP A 248 1.74 -5.89 14.44
C ASP A 248 0.88 -6.87 13.61
N ALA A 249 -0.39 -6.57 13.37
CA ALA A 249 -1.30 -7.47 12.66
C ALA A 249 -1.04 -7.47 11.14
N GLU A 250 -1.11 -8.66 10.53
CA GLU A 250 -0.91 -8.83 9.08
C GLU A 250 -2.15 -8.43 8.24
N THR A 251 -3.31 -8.34 8.87
CA THR A 251 -4.59 -7.97 8.24
C THR A 251 -4.75 -6.45 8.13
N PRO A 252 -5.51 -5.92 7.16
CA PRO A 252 -5.72 -4.49 7.02
C PRO A 252 -6.49 -3.92 8.23
N LEU A 253 -6.13 -2.71 8.64
CA LEU A 253 -6.79 -1.97 9.71
C LEU A 253 -8.18 -1.53 9.24
N LYS A 254 -9.22 -1.82 10.04
CA LYS A 254 -10.58 -1.32 9.78
C LYS A 254 -10.70 0.17 10.12
N GLU A 255 -11.42 0.94 9.32
CA GLU A 255 -11.70 2.34 9.62
C GLU A 255 -12.72 2.48 10.77
N ILE A 256 -12.64 3.57 11.55
CA ILE A 256 -13.57 3.84 12.67
C ILE A 256 -15.04 3.83 12.23
N THR A 257 -15.34 4.25 10.99
CA THR A 257 -16.70 4.30 10.45
C THR A 257 -17.28 2.93 10.10
N GLU A 258 -16.44 1.89 10.04
CA GLU A 258 -16.87 0.51 9.82
C GLU A 258 -17.44 -0.13 11.10
N PHE A 259 -17.16 0.45 12.27
CA PHE A 259 -17.72 -0.01 13.54
C PHE A 259 -19.11 0.57 13.76
N SER A 260 -19.98 -0.25 14.36
CA SER A 260 -21.36 0.14 14.71
C SER A 260 -21.46 0.72 16.11
N SER A 261 -20.52 0.40 17.01
CA SER A 261 -20.53 0.84 18.41
C SER A 261 -19.14 0.78 19.05
N LEU A 262 -19.02 1.41 20.23
CA LEU A 262 -17.83 1.30 21.08
C LEU A 262 -17.58 -0.14 21.56
N GLU A 263 -18.61 -0.92 21.84
CA GLU A 263 -18.49 -2.31 22.28
C GLU A 263 -17.85 -3.19 21.19
N GLU A 264 -18.17 -2.92 19.92
CA GLU A 264 -17.57 -3.61 18.78
C GLU A 264 -16.07 -3.29 18.68
N ILE A 265 -15.69 -2.02 18.87
CA ILE A 265 -14.28 -1.61 18.91
C ILE A 265 -13.56 -2.34 20.07
N GLN A 266 -14.11 -2.33 21.27
CA GLN A 266 -13.50 -2.98 22.44
C GLN A 266 -13.33 -4.49 22.22
N THR A 267 -14.32 -5.15 21.62
CA THR A 267 -14.25 -6.57 21.27
C THR A 267 -13.15 -6.83 20.24
N ALA A 268 -13.06 -6.00 19.20
CA ALA A 268 -12.02 -6.10 18.18
C ALA A 268 -10.62 -5.83 18.77
N THR A 269 -10.48 -4.87 19.68
CA THR A 269 -9.25 -4.60 20.43
C THR A 269 -8.82 -5.81 21.24
N GLU A 270 -9.73 -6.44 21.96
CA GLU A 270 -9.42 -7.62 22.76
C GLU A 270 -9.00 -8.80 21.87
N GLN A 271 -9.69 -9.01 20.74
CA GLN A 271 -9.28 -10.01 19.74
C GLN A 271 -7.89 -9.72 19.16
N ALA A 272 -7.58 -8.46 18.86
CA ALA A 272 -6.27 -8.05 18.36
C ALA A 272 -5.17 -8.34 19.39
N LYS A 273 -5.39 -7.99 20.67
CA LYS A 273 -4.47 -8.29 21.78
C LYS A 273 -4.26 -9.79 21.94
N GLN A 274 -5.33 -10.58 21.91
CA GLN A 274 -5.25 -12.04 22.02
C GLN A 274 -4.48 -12.65 20.84
N SER A 275 -4.70 -12.15 19.63
CA SER A 275 -3.98 -12.58 18.44
C SER A 275 -2.48 -12.25 18.53
N ALA A 276 -2.12 -11.03 18.96
CA ALA A 276 -0.74 -10.62 19.16
C ALA A 276 -0.03 -11.50 20.22
N VAL A 277 -0.69 -11.78 21.34
CA VAL A 277 -0.17 -12.71 22.36
C VAL A 277 0.00 -14.11 21.80
N ALA A 278 -0.96 -14.62 21.02
CA ALA A 278 -0.86 -15.93 20.38
C ALA A 278 0.31 -15.99 19.39
N GLN A 279 0.54 -14.93 18.61
CA GLN A 279 1.67 -14.82 17.69
C GLN A 279 3.01 -14.85 18.43
N VAL A 280 3.20 -14.02 19.46
CA VAL A 280 4.42 -13.99 20.26
C VAL A 280 4.69 -15.35 20.92
N SER A 281 3.64 -15.99 21.46
CA SER A 281 3.72 -17.34 22.02
C SER A 281 4.18 -18.37 20.98
N ARG A 282 3.61 -18.31 19.77
CA ARG A 282 3.96 -19.21 18.66
C ARG A 282 5.40 -19.02 18.19
N GLU A 283 5.85 -17.78 18.05
CA GLU A 283 7.24 -17.46 17.71
C GLU A 283 8.21 -17.96 18.79
N TYR A 284 7.84 -17.82 20.07
CA TYR A 284 8.61 -18.37 21.17
C TYR A 284 8.73 -19.89 21.08
N ILE A 285 7.60 -20.61 20.94
CA ILE A 285 7.57 -22.08 20.80
C ILE A 285 8.45 -22.51 19.64
N ARG A 286 8.31 -21.88 18.48
CA ARG A 286 9.12 -22.16 17.29
C ARG A 286 10.60 -22.02 17.58
N ARG A 287 11.04 -20.90 18.14
CA ARG A 287 12.46 -20.67 18.48
C ARG A 287 12.99 -21.73 19.45
N GLN A 288 12.20 -22.10 20.46
CA GLN A 288 12.61 -23.15 21.41
C GLN A 288 12.72 -24.53 20.74
N ILE A 289 11.82 -24.87 19.83
CA ILE A 289 11.91 -26.11 19.04
C ILE A 289 13.16 -26.07 18.16
N ASP A 290 13.43 -24.97 17.45
CA ASP A 290 14.61 -24.82 16.59
C ASP A 290 15.91 -25.08 17.36
N GLU A 291 16.05 -24.47 18.53
CA GLU A 291 17.23 -24.63 19.38
C GLU A 291 17.38 -26.07 19.92
N VAL A 292 16.30 -26.72 20.35
CA VAL A 292 16.34 -28.12 20.82
C VAL A 292 16.69 -29.05 19.66
N MET A 293 16.03 -28.90 18.52
CA MET A 293 16.27 -29.73 17.33
C MET A 293 17.71 -29.60 16.84
N SER A 294 18.24 -28.37 16.80
CA SER A 294 19.64 -28.11 16.45
C SER A 294 20.63 -28.80 17.38
N LYS A 295 20.38 -28.77 18.69
CA LYS A 295 21.22 -29.45 19.69
C LYS A 295 21.25 -30.98 19.50
N HIS A 296 20.14 -31.56 19.04
CA HIS A 296 20.04 -32.99 18.71
C HIS A 296 20.57 -33.33 17.30
N GLY A 297 21.19 -32.38 16.61
CA GLY A 297 21.85 -32.59 15.32
C GLY A 297 20.95 -32.43 14.11
N TYR A 298 19.71 -31.96 14.29
CA TYR A 298 18.78 -31.71 13.19
C TYR A 298 18.90 -30.25 12.70
N GLN A 299 19.09 -30.05 11.41
CA GLN A 299 19.21 -28.72 10.81
C GLN A 299 17.95 -28.33 10.05
N VAL A 300 17.58 -27.05 10.07
CA VAL A 300 16.42 -26.55 9.32
C VAL A 300 16.69 -26.66 7.82
N VAL A 301 15.76 -27.26 7.08
CA VAL A 301 15.78 -27.31 5.60
C VAL A 301 15.26 -25.97 5.08
N SER A 302 15.97 -25.36 4.13
CA SER A 302 15.60 -24.04 3.59
C SER A 302 14.24 -24.06 2.89
N SER A 303 13.39 -23.08 3.18
CA SER A 303 12.06 -22.90 2.56
C SER A 303 12.14 -22.73 1.03
N GLU A 304 13.26 -22.26 0.49
CA GLU A 304 13.49 -22.10 -0.96
C GLU A 304 13.44 -23.43 -1.73
N GLN A 305 13.66 -24.55 -1.04
CA GLN A 305 13.71 -25.89 -1.62
C GLN A 305 12.34 -26.58 -1.68
N LEU A 306 11.29 -25.98 -1.09
CA LEU A 306 9.97 -26.58 -0.94
C LEU A 306 8.95 -25.90 -1.85
N GLU A 307 8.01 -26.66 -2.42
CA GLU A 307 7.04 -26.12 -3.38
C GLU A 307 6.05 -25.15 -2.70
N GLU A 308 5.59 -25.47 -1.49
CA GLU A 308 4.70 -24.65 -0.68
C GLU A 308 4.99 -24.91 0.81
N THR A 309 5.37 -23.89 1.56
CA THR A 309 5.32 -23.94 3.02
C THR A 309 4.46 -22.80 3.50
N ASP A 310 3.42 -23.17 4.23
CA ASP A 310 2.69 -22.28 5.12
C ASP A 310 3.65 -21.74 6.19
N ASN A 311 3.50 -20.49 6.63
CA ASN A 311 4.44 -19.82 7.56
C ASN A 311 4.63 -20.54 8.91
N HIS A 312 3.74 -21.50 9.20
CA HIS A 312 3.65 -22.29 10.43
C HIS A 312 4.32 -23.68 10.35
N GLN A 313 5.01 -24.00 9.26
CA GLN A 313 5.64 -25.30 9.02
C GLN A 313 7.16 -25.18 8.95
N VAL A 314 7.87 -26.10 9.62
CA VAL A 314 9.34 -26.19 9.59
C VAL A 314 9.74 -27.63 9.33
N LEU A 315 10.73 -27.84 8.46
CA LEU A 315 11.34 -29.15 8.22
C LEU A 315 12.75 -29.16 8.81
N TYR A 316 13.04 -30.19 9.61
CA TYR A 316 14.38 -30.45 10.12
C TYR A 316 14.99 -31.68 9.45
N GLY A 317 16.08 -31.52 8.72
CA GLY A 317 16.71 -32.57 7.93
C GLY A 317 17.26 -33.72 8.78
N VAL A 318 17.03 -34.94 8.30
CA VAL A 318 17.54 -36.20 8.85
C VAL A 318 18.25 -36.97 7.72
N GLY A 319 19.34 -36.37 7.20
CA GLY A 319 20.02 -36.85 5.99
C GLY A 319 19.45 -36.22 4.71
N ASP A 320 19.82 -36.79 3.56
CA ASP A 320 19.58 -36.15 2.25
C ASP A 320 18.14 -36.27 1.72
N ASP A 321 17.36 -37.25 2.19
CA ASP A 321 16.05 -37.62 1.65
C ASP A 321 14.96 -37.80 2.71
N THR A 322 15.21 -37.39 3.95
CA THR A 322 14.27 -37.52 5.08
C THR A 322 14.31 -36.28 5.95
N ALA A 323 13.18 -35.87 6.53
CA ALA A 323 13.10 -34.80 7.51
C ALA A 323 12.05 -35.05 8.59
N ILE A 324 12.08 -34.23 9.63
CA ILE A 324 11.05 -34.12 10.65
C ILE A 324 10.23 -32.86 10.32
N HIS A 325 8.98 -33.07 9.94
CA HIS A 325 7.97 -32.05 9.77
C HIS A 325 7.39 -31.65 11.11
N VAL A 326 7.59 -30.39 11.47
CA VAL A 326 7.00 -29.79 12.66
C VAL A 326 6.02 -28.72 12.23
N PHE A 327 4.81 -28.81 12.76
CA PHE A 327 3.73 -27.86 12.57
C PHE A 327 3.24 -27.36 13.92
N VAL A 328 3.11 -26.05 14.06
CA VAL A 328 2.50 -25.41 15.22
C VAL A 328 1.20 -24.76 14.76
N SER A 329 0.06 -25.27 15.21
CA SER A 329 -1.25 -24.72 14.84
C SER A 329 -1.53 -23.39 15.55
N ASP A 330 -2.55 -22.68 15.07
CA ASP A 330 -3.06 -21.45 15.72
C ASP A 330 -3.64 -21.73 17.12
N GLU A 331 -4.09 -22.96 17.37
CA GLU A 331 -4.50 -23.46 18.69
C GLU A 331 -3.31 -23.95 19.54
N GLN A 332 -2.08 -23.56 19.20
CA GLN A 332 -0.84 -23.93 19.90
C GLN A 332 -0.59 -25.46 19.96
N GLN A 333 -1.17 -26.23 19.05
CA GLN A 333 -0.91 -27.67 18.96
C GLN A 333 0.37 -27.92 18.17
N VAL A 334 1.32 -28.63 18.77
CA VAL A 334 2.57 -29.01 18.13
C VAL A 334 2.45 -30.44 17.59
N THR A 335 2.61 -30.60 16.28
CA THR A 335 2.69 -31.91 15.62
C THR A 335 4.09 -32.13 15.09
N MET A 336 4.67 -33.30 15.36
CA MET A 336 5.98 -33.72 14.84
C MET A 336 5.83 -35.04 14.08
N ARG A 337 6.31 -35.11 12.83
CA ARG A 337 6.23 -36.30 11.98
C ARG A 337 7.48 -36.48 11.14
N VAL A 338 7.98 -37.71 11.01
CA VAL A 338 9.03 -38.04 10.04
C VAL A 338 8.43 -38.18 8.63
N VAL A 339 9.03 -37.50 7.65
CA VAL A 339 8.58 -37.45 6.25
C VAL A 339 9.76 -37.68 5.31
N GLY A 340 9.50 -38.30 4.15
CA GLY A 340 10.46 -38.34 3.05
C GLY A 340 10.51 -37.01 2.32
N ILE A 341 11.66 -36.68 1.72
CA ILE A 341 11.85 -35.51 0.87
C ILE A 341 12.32 -36.00 -0.50
N GLY A 342 11.63 -35.59 -1.56
CA GLY A 342 12.01 -35.99 -2.93
C GLY A 342 11.44 -35.08 -4.01
N PHE A 343 11.71 -35.42 -5.27
CA PHE A 343 11.18 -34.70 -6.44
C PHE A 343 9.81 -35.21 -6.89
N ASP A 344 9.41 -36.35 -6.35
CA ASP A 344 8.20 -37.10 -6.62
C ASP A 344 7.42 -37.38 -5.33
N ASP A 345 6.14 -37.66 -5.49
CA ASP A 345 5.22 -37.95 -4.38
C ASP A 345 5.09 -39.45 -4.11
N THR A 346 5.71 -40.29 -4.95
CA THR A 346 5.69 -41.74 -4.83
C THR A 346 6.73 -42.23 -3.83
N ILE A 347 6.33 -43.20 -3.00
CA ILE A 347 7.20 -43.85 -2.03
C ILE A 347 7.45 -45.28 -2.54
N SER A 348 8.71 -45.59 -2.83
CA SER A 348 9.15 -46.95 -3.14
C SER A 348 9.19 -47.85 -1.90
N GLU A 349 9.15 -49.18 -2.06
CA GLU A 349 9.23 -50.11 -0.92
C GLU A 349 10.52 -49.93 -0.08
N GLU A 350 11.63 -49.57 -0.74
CA GLU A 350 12.90 -49.28 -0.07
C GLU A 350 12.83 -47.98 0.76
N GLU A 351 12.23 -46.92 0.22
CA GLU A 351 11.99 -45.66 0.95
C GLU A 351 11.00 -45.86 2.10
N ASP A 352 9.98 -46.70 1.91
CA ASP A 352 8.95 -47.01 2.91
C ASP A 352 9.55 -47.70 4.15
N GLU A 353 10.41 -48.69 3.93
CA GLU A 353 11.17 -49.37 5.00
C GLU A 353 12.15 -48.39 5.68
N LYS A 354 12.85 -47.57 4.91
CA LYS A 354 13.79 -46.57 5.44
C LYS A 354 13.07 -45.54 6.33
N LEU A 355 11.91 -45.03 5.90
CA LEU A 355 11.10 -44.09 6.66
C LEU A 355 10.59 -44.71 7.96
N PHE A 356 10.17 -45.97 7.93
CA PHE A 356 9.76 -46.69 9.14
C PHE A 356 10.90 -46.80 10.17
N GLN A 357 12.11 -47.13 9.73
CA GLN A 357 13.28 -47.18 10.61
C GLN A 357 13.61 -45.80 11.20
N LYS A 358 13.48 -44.73 10.41
CA LYS A 358 13.67 -43.35 10.88
C LYS A 358 12.61 -42.91 11.89
N GLN A 359 11.36 -43.34 11.72
CA GLN A 359 10.30 -43.13 12.72
C GLN A 359 10.64 -43.82 14.04
N CYS A 360 11.07 -45.08 14.01
CA CYS A 360 11.50 -45.80 15.21
C CYS A 360 12.63 -45.07 15.95
N ALA A 361 13.64 -44.60 15.21
CA ALA A 361 14.75 -43.84 15.80
C ALA A 361 14.29 -42.50 16.42
N PHE A 362 13.41 -41.76 15.73
CA PHE A 362 12.87 -40.52 16.25
C PHE A 362 12.02 -40.74 17.51
N CYS A 363 11.18 -41.79 17.54
CA CYS A 363 10.38 -42.14 18.72
C CYS A 363 11.22 -42.48 19.95
N GLN A 364 12.43 -43.02 19.78
CA GLN A 364 13.36 -43.29 20.88
C GLN A 364 13.94 -41.99 21.47
N MET A 365 14.23 -40.99 20.63
CA MET A 365 14.80 -39.70 21.06
C MET A 365 13.75 -38.68 21.52
N HIS A 366 12.51 -38.81 21.08
CA HIS A 366 11.44 -37.85 21.36
C HIS A 366 11.19 -37.59 22.87
N PRO A 367 11.26 -38.57 23.79
CA PRO A 367 11.15 -38.30 25.23
C PRO A 367 12.19 -37.29 25.74
N GLU A 368 13.42 -37.35 25.26
CA GLU A 368 14.48 -36.40 25.65
C GLU A 368 14.22 -35.00 25.10
N ILE A 369 13.80 -34.91 23.83
CA ILE A 369 13.41 -33.65 23.18
C ILE A 369 12.27 -32.97 23.97
N THR A 370 11.21 -33.71 24.32
CA THR A 370 10.09 -33.14 25.07
C THR A 370 10.46 -32.74 26.50
N LYS A 371 11.39 -33.45 27.14
CA LYS A 371 11.91 -33.07 28.45
C LYS A 371 12.68 -31.75 28.38
N GLU A 372 13.49 -31.57 27.35
CA GLU A 372 14.25 -30.34 27.16
C GLU A 372 13.35 -29.14 26.82
N LEU A 373 12.32 -29.34 26.00
CA LEU A 373 11.30 -28.32 25.74
C LEU A 373 10.55 -27.90 27.01
N ALA A 374 10.20 -28.87 27.87
CA ALA A 374 9.54 -28.58 29.14
C ALA A 374 10.42 -27.74 30.09
N LEU A 375 11.74 -27.98 30.13
CA LEU A 375 12.70 -27.17 30.90
C LEU A 375 12.78 -25.72 30.41
N ARG A 376 12.43 -25.48 29.15
CA ARG A 376 12.39 -24.17 28.50
C ARG A 376 10.99 -23.53 28.54
N GLY A 377 10.06 -24.10 29.32
CA GLY A 377 8.70 -23.57 29.48
C GLY A 377 7.70 -23.99 28.39
N VAL A 378 8.09 -24.84 27.43
CA VAL A 378 7.18 -25.39 26.42
C VAL A 378 6.61 -26.71 26.94
N ILE A 379 5.45 -26.65 27.59
CA ILE A 379 4.83 -27.78 28.27
C ILE A 379 3.69 -28.37 27.40
N LEU A 380 3.90 -29.57 26.89
CA LEU A 380 2.88 -30.33 26.16
C LEU A 380 1.90 -30.99 27.16
N GLN A 381 0.78 -30.33 27.43
CA GLN A 381 -0.24 -30.77 28.40
C GLN A 381 -0.89 -32.10 28.00
N THR A 382 -1.28 -32.23 26.73
CA THR A 382 -1.88 -33.45 26.17
C THR A 382 -0.95 -34.03 25.13
N LYS A 383 -0.59 -35.32 25.28
CA LYS A 383 0.32 -36.02 24.36
C LYS A 383 -0.41 -37.16 23.68
N LYS A 384 -0.61 -37.07 22.36
CA LYS A 384 -1.09 -38.19 21.54
C LYS A 384 0.07 -38.83 20.80
N HIS A 385 0.60 -39.91 21.38
CA HIS A 385 1.65 -40.69 20.74
C HIS A 385 1.07 -41.72 19.77
N MET A 386 1.45 -41.63 18.50
CA MET A 386 1.19 -42.67 17.51
C MET A 386 2.48 -43.46 17.28
N PRO A 387 2.44 -44.80 17.38
CA PRO A 387 3.62 -45.61 17.12
C PRO A 387 4.03 -45.53 15.63
N PRO A 388 5.29 -45.84 15.31
CA PRO A 388 5.74 -45.98 13.93
C PRO A 388 4.85 -46.95 13.15
N ASP A 389 4.38 -46.54 11.97
CA ASP A 389 3.57 -47.37 11.08
C ASP A 389 3.71 -46.89 9.63
N LYS A 390 4.10 -47.81 8.75
CA LYS A 390 4.30 -47.59 7.31
C LYS A 390 3.09 -46.98 6.62
N ARG A 391 1.87 -47.30 7.07
CA ARG A 391 0.61 -46.78 6.49
C ARG A 391 0.49 -45.26 6.53
N PHE A 392 1.25 -44.60 7.41
CA PHE A 392 1.24 -43.15 7.57
C PHE A 392 2.50 -42.48 7.00
N ASN A 393 3.34 -43.22 6.28
CA ASN A 393 4.49 -42.66 5.57
C ASN A 393 4.01 -41.63 4.54
N LYS A 394 4.67 -40.47 4.54
CA LYS A 394 4.40 -39.36 3.63
C LYS A 394 5.71 -38.85 3.05
N LYS A 395 5.65 -38.38 1.82
CA LYS A 395 6.75 -37.72 1.10
C LYS A 395 6.33 -36.30 0.74
N ILE A 396 7.23 -35.35 0.97
CA ILE A 396 7.06 -33.94 0.63
C ILE A 396 7.87 -33.66 -0.63
N ARG A 397 7.23 -33.00 -1.59
CA ARG A 397 7.84 -32.62 -2.85
C ARG A 397 8.72 -31.37 -2.70
N THR A 398 9.90 -31.43 -3.30
CA THR A 398 10.83 -30.30 -3.39
C THR A 398 10.81 -29.67 -4.77
N ARG A 399 11.03 -28.36 -4.83
CA ARG A 399 11.16 -27.62 -6.11
C ARG A 399 12.31 -28.22 -6.89
N SER A 400 12.02 -28.70 -8.10
CA SER A 400 13.05 -29.28 -8.96
C SER A 400 14.15 -28.25 -9.24
N GLY A 401 15.42 -28.63 -9.04
CA GLY A 401 16.58 -27.92 -9.58
C GLY A 401 16.65 -28.03 -11.10
N THR A 402 15.67 -27.46 -11.81
CA THR A 402 15.70 -27.35 -13.27
C THR A 402 16.65 -26.25 -13.77
N GLU A 403 17.28 -25.47 -12.88
CA GLU A 403 18.36 -24.56 -13.28
C GLU A 403 19.78 -25.15 -13.09
N GLU A 404 20.04 -26.01 -12.10
CA GLU A 404 21.39 -26.55 -11.88
C GLU A 404 21.78 -27.72 -12.81
N ARG A 405 20.82 -28.38 -13.47
CA ARG A 405 21.13 -29.44 -14.45
C ARG A 405 21.61 -28.91 -15.81
N SER A 406 21.55 -27.61 -16.05
CA SER A 406 22.10 -26.97 -17.26
C SER A 406 23.62 -26.73 -17.16
N SER A 407 24.19 -26.57 -15.97
CA SER A 407 25.62 -26.26 -15.78
C SER A 407 26.52 -27.50 -15.78
N SER A 408 25.98 -28.68 -15.45
CA SER A 408 26.75 -29.94 -15.38
C SER A 408 26.85 -30.69 -16.72
N ARG A 409 25.89 -30.50 -17.64
CA ARG A 409 26.02 -31.01 -19.02
C ARG A 409 27.06 -30.21 -19.83
N THR A 410 27.19 -28.91 -19.60
CA THR A 410 28.14 -28.05 -20.32
C THR A 410 29.60 -28.34 -19.93
N LYS A 411 29.88 -28.69 -18.66
CA LYS A 411 31.24 -29.12 -18.25
C LYS A 411 31.64 -30.51 -18.76
N LYS A 412 30.71 -31.47 -18.88
CA LYS A 412 30.99 -32.82 -19.42
C LYS A 412 31.09 -32.83 -20.96
N GLN A 413 30.44 -31.86 -21.64
CA GLN A 413 30.56 -31.69 -23.10
C GLN A 413 31.85 -30.93 -23.48
N GLN A 414 32.31 -29.97 -22.67
CA GLN A 414 33.62 -29.31 -22.87
C GLN A 414 34.81 -30.27 -22.68
N LYS A 415 34.74 -31.25 -21.74
CA LYS A 415 35.79 -32.27 -21.60
C LYS A 415 35.82 -33.31 -22.74
N ARG A 416 34.69 -33.59 -23.41
CA ARG A 416 34.64 -34.53 -24.57
C ARG A 416 34.99 -33.86 -25.90
N GLN A 417 34.82 -32.55 -26.04
CA GLN A 417 35.29 -31.82 -27.22
C GLN A 417 36.79 -31.52 -27.16
N GLY A 418 37.37 -31.28 -25.97
CA GLY A 418 38.82 -31.13 -25.79
C GLY A 418 39.66 -32.40 -26.06
N LEU A 419 39.09 -33.60 -25.93
CA LEU A 419 39.79 -34.86 -26.28
C LEU A 419 39.64 -35.27 -27.76
N LYS A 420 38.72 -34.68 -28.52
CA LYS A 420 38.57 -34.98 -29.95
C LYS A 420 39.41 -34.07 -30.86
N THR A 421 39.85 -32.91 -30.38
CA THR A 421 40.77 -32.03 -31.10
C THR A 421 42.25 -32.41 -30.92
N MET A 422 42.61 -33.20 -29.90
CA MET A 422 43.98 -33.71 -29.70
C MET A 422 44.32 -34.99 -30.51
N ARG A 423 43.41 -35.49 -31.36
CA ARG A 423 43.61 -36.70 -32.18
C ARG A 423 43.63 -36.47 -33.70
N LYS A 424 43.68 -35.20 -34.14
CA LYS A 424 43.81 -34.82 -35.55
C LYS A 424 45.07 -34.00 -35.89
N GLU A 425 46.00 -33.87 -34.95
CA GLU A 425 47.36 -33.42 -35.23
C GLU A 425 48.33 -34.42 -34.59
N ASN A 426 48.69 -35.43 -35.38
CA ASN A 426 50.02 -36.02 -35.45
C ASN A 426 50.23 -36.48 -36.90
#